data_AF-A0A811SR89-F1
#
_entry.id   AF-A0A811SR89-F1
#
_cell.length_a   1.000
_cell.length_b   1.000
_cell.length_c   1.000
_cell.angle_alpha   90.00
_cell.angle_beta   90.00
_cell.angle_gamma   90.00
#
_symmetry.space_group_name_H-M   'P 1'
#
loop_
_entity.id
_entity.type
_entity.pdbx_description
1 polymer ?
#
loop_
_entity_poly.entity_id
_entity_poly.type
_entity_poly.pdbx_seq_one_letter_code
_entity_poly.pdbx_strand_id
1 'polypeptide(L)'
;MAATLLGELTKVVADYVYDRWIRLNVIHDVVAANITMFIDGKRRLAAPDQGRKEHYFKFGVYKQHDPSHRMESHWRNVAIYTKPCTH
;
A
#
# COMPACT_ATOMS: atom_id res chain seq x y z
N MET A 1 -10.11 9.01 7.79
CA MET A 1 -8.76 8.41 7.72
C MET A 1 -8.53 7.97 6.28
N ALA A 2 -7.54 8.52 5.59
CA ALA A 2 -7.15 8.17 4.23
C ALA A 2 -5.80 7.46 4.27
N ALA A 3 -5.57 6.48 3.39
CA ALA A 3 -4.25 5.91 3.18
C ALA A 3 -3.55 6.71 2.06
N THR A 4 -2.31 7.14 2.31
CA THR A 4 -1.50 7.94 1.37
C THR A 4 -0.14 7.29 1.17
N LEU A 5 0.31 7.18 -0.08
CA LEU A 5 1.65 6.70 -0.42
C LEU A 5 2.65 7.87 -0.38
N LEU A 6 3.80 7.68 0.27
CA LEU A 6 4.85 8.69 0.52
C LEU A 6 5.56 9.25 -0.75
N GLY A 7 5.14 8.90 -1.96
CA GLY A 7 5.72 9.39 -3.23
C GLY A 7 4.85 10.39 -4.00
N GLU A 8 3.53 10.37 -3.82
CA GLU A 8 2.59 11.31 -4.44
C GLU A 8 1.59 11.75 -3.36
N LEU A 9 1.98 12.80 -2.62
CA LEU A 9 1.38 13.22 -1.34
C LEU A 9 -0.09 13.66 -1.38
N THR A 10 -0.82 13.50 -2.49
CA THR A 10 -2.18 14.05 -2.64
C THR A 10 -3.23 13.07 -3.11
N LYS A 11 -2.87 11.86 -3.58
CA LYS A 11 -3.86 10.92 -4.09
C LYS A 11 -4.43 10.04 -2.98
N VAL A 12 -5.66 10.34 -2.57
CA VAL A 12 -6.48 9.46 -1.72
C VAL A 12 -6.78 8.17 -2.49
N VAL A 13 -6.28 7.03 -2.00
CA VAL A 13 -6.55 5.72 -2.63
C VAL A 13 -7.78 5.02 -2.06
N ALA A 14 -8.18 5.38 -0.84
CA ALA A 14 -9.39 4.91 -0.18
C ALA A 14 -9.88 5.95 0.85
N ASP A 15 -11.18 6.13 0.90
CA ASP A 15 -11.91 6.95 1.86
C ASP A 15 -12.88 6.09 2.68
N TYR A 16 -13.43 6.67 3.75
CA TYR A 16 -14.39 6.04 4.66
C TYR A 16 -13.99 4.63 5.10
N VAL A 17 -12.73 4.41 5.45
CA VAL A 17 -12.18 3.07 5.79
C VAL A 17 -12.29 2.70 7.27
N TYR A 18 -12.80 3.59 8.11
CA TYR A 18 -12.93 3.32 9.54
C TYR A 18 -14.05 2.30 9.79
N ASP A 19 -13.85 1.43 10.79
CA ASP A 19 -14.81 0.40 11.22
C ASP A 19 -15.33 -0.52 10.09
N ARG A 20 -14.52 -0.74 9.05
CA ARG A 20 -14.85 -1.68 7.97
C ARG A 20 -13.63 -2.44 7.47
N TRP A 21 -13.91 -3.62 6.91
CA TRP A 21 -12.89 -4.37 6.18
C TRP A 21 -12.77 -3.85 4.75
N ILE A 22 -11.51 -3.69 4.31
CA ILE A 22 -11.16 -3.48 2.91
C ILE A 22 -10.18 -4.55 2.47
N ARG A 23 -10.17 -4.89 1.18
CA ARG A 23 -9.12 -5.72 0.59
C ARG A 23 -8.07 -4.82 -0.06
N LEU A 24 -6.87 -4.78 0.52
CA LEU A 24 -5.71 -4.10 -0.04
C LEU A 24 -4.82 -5.11 -0.77
N ASN A 25 -4.58 -4.88 -2.06
CA ASN A 25 -3.50 -5.56 -2.79
C ASN A 25 -2.50 -4.50 -3.28
N VAL A 26 -1.21 -4.76 -3.09
CA VAL A 26 -0.11 -3.94 -3.62
C VAL A 26 0.74 -4.83 -4.51
N ILE A 27 1.02 -4.38 -5.72
CA ILE A 27 1.92 -5.05 -6.66
C ILE A 27 3.09 -4.10 -6.90
N HIS A 28 4.29 -4.56 -6.58
CA HIS A 28 5.52 -3.89 -6.98
C HIS A 28 6.11 -4.64 -8.18
N ASP A 29 5.98 -4.08 -9.37
CA ASP A 29 6.64 -4.56 -10.57
C ASP A 29 8.02 -3.90 -10.66
N VAL A 30 9.03 -4.62 -10.19
CA VAL A 30 10.41 -4.15 -10.15
C VAL A 30 11.06 -4.04 -11.53
N VAL A 31 10.55 -4.78 -12.53
CA VAL A 31 11.07 -4.71 -13.91
C VAL A 31 10.51 -3.48 -14.62
N ALA A 32 9.21 -3.22 -14.44
CA ALA A 32 8.55 -2.04 -14.99
C ALA A 32 8.75 -0.77 -14.14
N ALA A 33 9.48 -0.85 -13.03
CA ALA A 33 9.70 0.24 -12.08
C ALA A 33 8.39 0.93 -11.64
N ASN A 34 7.38 0.14 -11.28
CA ASN A 34 6.02 0.63 -11.01
C ASN A 34 5.36 -0.06 -9.82
N ILE A 35 4.60 0.72 -9.05
CA ILE A 35 3.77 0.26 -7.93
C ILE A 35 2.31 0.44 -8.31
N THR A 36 1.52 -0.63 -8.20
CA THR A 36 0.07 -0.61 -8.43
C THR A 36 -0.67 -1.00 -7.16
N MET A 37 -1.68 -0.21 -6.77
CA MET A 37 -2.52 -0.49 -5.60
C MET A 37 -3.97 -0.75 -5.99
N PHE A 38 -4.58 -1.74 -5.34
CA PHE A 38 -5.99 -2.09 -5.49
C PHE A 38 -6.68 -2.03 -4.14
N ILE A 39 -7.89 -1.48 -4.14
CA ILE A 39 -8.80 -1.46 -3.00
C ILE A 39 -10.09 -2.14 -3.43
N ASP A 40 -10.48 -3.19 -2.71
CA ASP A 40 -11.67 -4.01 -3.00
C ASP A 40 -11.67 -4.53 -4.45
N GLY A 41 -10.50 -4.94 -4.93
CA GLY A 41 -10.29 -5.47 -6.28
C GLY A 41 -10.22 -4.41 -7.40
N LYS A 42 -10.46 -3.13 -7.09
CA LYS A 42 -10.42 -2.04 -8.09
C LYS A 42 -9.06 -1.34 -8.06
N ARG A 43 -8.43 -1.13 -9.23
CA ARG A 43 -7.17 -0.38 -9.34
C ARG A 43 -7.39 1.08 -8.93
N ARG A 44 -6.63 1.54 -7.93
CA ARG A 44 -6.72 2.92 -7.40
C ARG A 44 -5.49 3.75 -7.73
N LEU A 45 -4.32 3.13 -7.77
CA LEU A 45 -3.05 3.80 -8.05
C LEU A 45 -2.20 2.96 -9.00
N ALA A 46 -1.48 3.65 -9.89
CA ALA A 46 -0.30 3.17 -10.60
C ALA A 46 0.67 4.34 -10.58
N ALA A 47 1.86 4.15 -10.01
CA ALA A 47 2.85 5.19 -9.83
C ALA A 47 4.26 4.63 -10.02
N PRO A 48 5.21 5.41 -10.56
CA PRO A 48 6.60 5.00 -10.64
C PRO A 48 7.14 4.58 -9.28
N ASP A 49 7.98 3.54 -9.24
CA ASP A 49 8.74 3.23 -8.04
C ASP A 49 9.92 4.20 -7.87
N GLN A 50 10.60 4.11 -6.72
CA GLN A 50 11.73 4.99 -6.40
C GLN A 50 13.09 4.37 -6.77
N GLY A 51 13.12 3.37 -7.66
CA GLY A 51 14.34 2.76 -8.18
C GLY A 51 15.09 1.81 -7.24
N ARG A 52 16.33 1.46 -7.65
CA ARG A 52 17.15 0.33 -7.18
C ARG A 52 17.52 0.39 -5.70
N LYS A 53 16.72 -0.25 -4.85
CA LYS A 53 17.05 -0.66 -3.48
C LYS A 53 16.50 -2.06 -3.24
N GLU A 54 16.94 -2.70 -2.17
CA GLU A 54 16.20 -3.86 -1.65
C GLU A 54 14.79 -3.41 -1.26
N HIS A 55 13.79 -4.18 -1.69
CA HIS A 55 12.39 -3.88 -1.44
C HIS A 55 11.80 -4.92 -0.51
N TYR A 56 11.02 -4.45 0.47
CA TYR A 56 10.31 -5.30 1.41
C TYR A 56 8.94 -4.69 1.73
N PHE A 57 7.95 -5.56 1.95
CA PHE A 57 6.62 -5.13 2.33
C PHE A 57 6.56 -4.82 3.83
N LYS A 58 5.85 -3.75 4.18
CA LYS A 58 5.44 -3.44 5.55
C LYS A 58 3.94 -3.24 5.56
N PHE A 59 3.28 -3.69 6.61
CA PHE A 59 1.87 -3.43 6.86
C PHE A 59 1.63 -3.26 8.36
N GLY A 60 0.62 -2.48 8.73
CA GLY A 60 0.37 -2.09 10.11
C GLY A 60 0.16 -0.59 10.24
N VAL A 61 0.26 -0.08 11.47
CA VAL A 61 0.27 1.35 11.75
C VAL A 61 1.70 1.88 11.72
N TYR A 62 1.88 3.04 11.10
CA TYR A 62 3.13 3.79 11.13
C TYR A 62 2.81 5.24 11.47
N LYS A 63 3.44 5.76 12.52
CA LYS A 63 3.16 7.12 13.00
C LYS A 63 3.56 8.15 11.94
N GLN A 64 2.63 9.03 11.61
CA GLN A 64 2.86 10.23 10.82
C GLN A 64 2.61 11.48 11.69
N HIS A 65 2.53 12.66 11.06
CA HIS A 65 2.27 13.93 11.74
C HIS A 65 0.90 13.91 12.45
N ASP A 66 0.82 14.50 13.65
CA ASP A 66 -0.39 14.60 14.49
C ASP A 66 -1.18 13.27 14.66
N PRO A 67 -0.58 12.25 15.30
CA PRO A 67 -1.28 10.99 15.49
C PRO A 67 -2.49 11.14 16.42
N SER A 68 -3.53 10.35 16.17
CA SER A 68 -4.56 10.10 17.16
C SER A 68 -4.00 9.37 18.38
N HIS A 69 -4.66 9.55 19.53
CA HIS A 69 -4.32 8.85 20.78
C HIS A 69 -4.27 7.32 20.66
N ARG A 70 -5.03 6.75 19.72
CA ARG A 70 -5.00 5.33 19.38
C ARG A 70 -4.68 5.17 17.89
N MET A 71 -3.61 4.45 17.59
CA MET A 71 -3.26 4.03 16.23
C MET A 71 -3.35 2.52 16.16
N GLU A 72 -4.41 2.01 15.55
CA GLU A 72 -4.67 0.59 15.48
C GLU A 72 -5.11 0.20 14.07
N SER A 73 -4.69 -0.99 13.65
CA SER A 73 -5.09 -1.60 12.38
C SER A 73 -5.23 -3.10 12.59
N HIS A 74 -6.37 -3.66 12.18
CA HIS A 74 -6.61 -5.10 12.21
C HIS A 74 -6.38 -5.70 10.83
N TRP A 75 -5.68 -6.83 10.78
CA TRP A 75 -5.32 -7.51 9.54
C TRP A 75 -5.74 -8.97 9.62
N ARG A 76 -6.24 -9.51 8.51
CA ARG A 76 -6.56 -10.93 8.34
C ARG A 76 -6.30 -11.34 6.91
N ASN A 77 -6.05 -12.62 6.69
CA ASN A 77 -5.80 -13.20 5.36
C ASN A 77 -4.63 -12.51 4.63
N VAL A 78 -3.54 -12.24 5.36
CA VAL A 78 -2.34 -11.61 4.80
C VAL A 78 -1.52 -12.67 4.07
N ALA A 79 -1.22 -12.40 2.80
CA ALA A 79 -0.36 -13.25 1.98
C ALA A 79 0.59 -12.37 1.18
N ILE A 80 1.83 -12.83 1.05
CA ILE A 80 2.88 -12.19 0.26
C ILE A 80 3.32 -13.19 -0.79
N TYR A 81 3.37 -12.74 -2.05
CA TYR A 81 3.77 -13.56 -3.18
C TYR A 81 4.92 -12.88 -3.90
N THR A 82 5.88 -13.67 -4.35
CA THR A 82 6.99 -13.22 -5.17
C THR A 82 6.95 -13.98 -6.48
N LYS A 83 7.02 -13.26 -7.60
CA LYS A 83 7.28 -13.85 -8.90
C LYS A 83 8.78 -13.72 -9.20
N PRO A 84 9.49 -14.82 -9.51
CA PRO A 84 10.89 -14.73 -9.92
C PRO A 84 11.03 -13.86 -11.17
N CYS A 85 12.09 -13.04 -11.20
CA CYS A 85 12.50 -12.38 -12.44
C CYS A 85 13.11 -13.45 -13.36
N THR A 86 12.40 -13.84 -14.41
CA THR A 86 12.98 -14.56 -15.54
C THR A 86 13.57 -13.54 -16.49
N HIS A 87 14.90 -13.51 -16.59
CA HIS A 87 15.64 -12.74 -17.59
C HIS A 87 15.61 -13.42 -18.95
#